data_AF-A0A3D3X7C4-F1
#
_entry.id   AF-A0A3D3X7C4-F1
#
_cell.length_a   1.000
_cell.length_b   1.000
_cell.length_c   1.000
_cell.angle_alpha   90.00
_cell.angle_beta   90.00
_cell.angle_gamma   90.00
#
_symmetry.space_group_name_H-M   'P 1'
#
loop_
_entity.id
_entity.type
_entity.pdbx_description
1 polymer ?
#
loop_
_entity_poly.entity_id
_entity_poly.type
_entity_poly.pdbx_seq_one_letter_code
_entity_poly.pdbx_strand_id
1 'polypeptide(L)'
;ITDESHESFLRNHTDTAIKFLMRKDLDDSELKADDEQVHEEWQKRGLSRGKLRKHVMKLMDWDNIPEIAVNEILNQVREKINS
;
A
#
# COMPACT_ATOMS: atom_id res chain seq x y z
N ILE A 1 -1.18 -14.76 -7.40
CA ILE A 1 -1.93 -13.50 -7.17
C ILE A 1 -1.96 -12.72 -8.48
N THR A 2 -3.14 -12.29 -8.94
CA THR A 2 -3.34 -11.56 -10.21
C THR A 2 -3.21 -10.04 -10.02
N ASP A 3 -3.17 -9.27 -11.10
CA ASP A 3 -3.14 -7.80 -11.03
C ASP A 3 -4.47 -7.23 -10.47
N GLU A 4 -5.61 -7.83 -10.83
CA GLU A 4 -6.93 -7.53 -10.21
C GLU A 4 -6.91 -7.76 -8.69
N SER A 5 -6.19 -8.78 -8.21
CA SER A 5 -6.07 -9.04 -6.77
C SER A 5 -5.32 -7.92 -6.04
N HIS A 6 -4.34 -7.27 -6.69
CA HIS A 6 -3.62 -6.14 -6.10
C HIS A 6 -4.49 -4.87 -6.08
N GLU A 7 -5.25 -4.62 -7.14
CA GLU A 7 -6.21 -3.50 -7.18
C GLU A 7 -7.33 -3.68 -6.16
N SER A 8 -7.87 -4.90 -6.03
CA SER A 8 -8.87 -5.21 -5.01
C SER A 8 -8.30 -5.06 -3.59
N PHE A 9 -7.05 -5.50 -3.36
CA PHE A 9 -6.39 -5.29 -2.08
C PHE A 9 -6.25 -3.80 -1.74
N LEU A 10 -5.81 -2.98 -2.70
CA LEU A 10 -5.69 -1.53 -2.53
C LEU A 10 -7.04 -0.86 -2.21
N ARG A 11 -8.12 -1.27 -2.88
CA ARG A 11 -9.45 -0.65 -2.69
C ARG A 11 -10.16 -1.12 -1.43
N ASN A 12 -10.06 -2.40 -1.09
CA ASN A 12 -10.80 -2.98 0.04
C ASN A 12 -10.06 -2.85 1.37
N HIS A 13 -8.74 -2.71 1.33
CA HIS A 13 -7.88 -2.66 2.51
C HIS A 13 -6.80 -1.58 2.36
N THR A 14 -7.20 -0.35 2.00
CA THR A 14 -6.28 0.73 1.62
C THR A 14 -5.19 0.99 2.66
N ASP A 15 -5.55 1.12 3.94
CA ASP A 15 -4.61 1.40 5.04
C ASP A 15 -3.53 0.32 5.11
N THR A 16 -3.96 -0.93 5.10
CA THR A 16 -3.09 -2.10 5.12
C THR A 16 -2.21 -2.17 3.87
N ALA A 17 -2.76 -1.84 2.70
CA ALA A 17 -2.02 -1.78 1.45
C ALA A 17 -0.95 -0.68 1.49
N ILE A 18 -1.26 0.49 2.07
CA ILE A 18 -0.30 1.60 2.24
C ILE A 18 0.77 1.23 3.26
N LYS A 19 0.41 0.67 4.42
CA LYS A 19 1.39 0.14 5.40
C LYS A 19 2.34 -0.88 4.76
N PHE A 20 1.81 -1.82 3.99
CA PHE A 20 2.59 -2.83 3.27
C PHE A 20 3.51 -2.20 2.21
N LEU A 21 3.03 -1.19 1.49
CA LEU A 21 3.79 -0.46 0.48
C LEU A 21 4.94 0.35 1.10
N MET A 22 4.67 1.07 2.19
CA MET A 22 5.60 2.01 2.81
C MET A 22 6.54 1.36 3.82
N ARG A 23 6.21 0.15 4.30
CA ARG A 23 6.89 -0.53 5.41
C ARG A 23 6.94 0.29 6.70
N LYS A 24 5.88 1.03 6.98
CA LYS A 24 5.72 1.88 8.17
C LYS A 24 4.28 1.82 8.66
N ASP A 25 4.08 2.12 9.93
CA ASP A 25 2.74 2.40 10.45
C ASP A 25 2.25 3.78 9.94
N LEU A 26 0.97 4.10 10.13
CA LEU A 26 0.34 5.31 9.59
C LEU A 26 0.84 6.61 10.23
N ASP A 27 1.45 6.52 11.41
CA ASP A 27 2.11 7.61 12.12
C ASP A 27 3.61 7.71 11.81
N ASP A 28 4.07 7.08 10.73
CA ASP A 28 5.46 7.01 10.29
C ASP A 28 6.41 6.21 11.21
N SER A 29 5.89 5.57 12.26
CA SER A 29 6.66 4.67 13.11
C SER A 29 7.02 3.35 12.41
N GLU A 30 7.92 2.59 13.02
CA GLU A 30 8.26 1.23 12.57
C GLU A 30 7.02 0.33 12.60
N LEU A 31 6.95 -0.61 11.65
CA LEU A 31 5.89 -1.61 11.68
C LEU A 31 6.01 -2.47 12.94
N LYS A 32 4.87 -2.82 13.51
CA LYS A 32 4.80 -3.79 14.60
C LYS A 32 5.20 -5.16 14.08
N ALA A 33 5.86 -5.96 14.91
CA ALA A 33 6.31 -7.31 14.54
C ALA A 33 5.19 -8.19 13.97
N ASP A 34 3.98 -8.08 14.52
CA ASP A 34 2.80 -8.81 14.02
C ASP A 34 2.43 -8.39 12.59
N ASP A 35 2.47 -7.08 12.29
CA ASP A 35 2.21 -6.57 10.94
C ASP A 35 3.32 -7.01 9.97
N GLU A 36 4.58 -6.99 10.41
CA GLU A 36 5.70 -7.48 9.60
C GLU A 36 5.56 -8.97 9.26
N GLN A 37 5.22 -9.81 10.24
CA GLN A 37 5.00 -11.23 10.03
C GLN A 37 3.87 -11.48 9.04
N VAL A 38 2.76 -10.75 9.16
CA VAL A 38 1.63 -10.82 8.21
C VAL A 38 2.07 -10.42 6.81
N HIS A 39 2.85 -9.34 6.68
CA HIS A 39 3.38 -8.87 5.40
C HIS A 39 4.32 -9.89 4.73
N GLU A 40 5.16 -10.57 5.50
CA GLU A 40 6.02 -11.64 5.00
C GLU A 40 5.20 -12.82 4.45
N GLU A 41 4.16 -13.23 5.16
CA GLU A 41 3.27 -14.30 4.71
C GLU A 41 2.55 -13.94 3.40
N TRP A 42 2.11 -12.69 3.24
CA TRP A 42 1.54 -12.24 1.97
C TRP A 42 2.55 -12.28 0.83
N GLN A 43 3.80 -11.88 1.09
CA GLN A 43 4.87 -11.96 0.09
C GLN A 43 5.15 -13.41 -0.32
N LYS A 44 5.21 -14.35 0.63
CA LYS A 44 5.34 -15.79 0.35
C LYS A 44 4.20 -16.32 -0.51
N ARG A 45 2.99 -15.79 -0.35
CA ARG A 45 1.80 -16.11 -1.17
C ARG A 45 1.77 -15.39 -2.52
N GLY A 46 2.79 -14.58 -2.82
CA GLY A 46 2.98 -13.92 -4.11
C GLY A 46 2.43 -12.50 -4.19
N LEU A 47 2.10 -11.86 -3.06
CA LEU A 47 1.72 -10.44 -3.05
C LEU A 47 2.99 -9.62 -3.23
N SER A 48 3.06 -8.84 -4.30
CA SER A 48 4.27 -8.10 -4.63
C SER A 48 4.12 -6.64 -4.26
N ARG A 49 5.02 -6.14 -3.40
CA ARG A 49 5.11 -4.72 -3.09
C ARG A 49 5.43 -3.87 -4.34
N GLY A 50 6.25 -4.41 -5.24
CA GLY A 50 6.57 -3.75 -6.50
C GLY A 50 5.35 -3.62 -7.43
N LYS A 51 4.52 -4.67 -7.52
CA LYS A 51 3.25 -4.58 -8.26
C LYS A 51 2.29 -3.59 -7.62
N LEU A 52 2.11 -3.67 -6.30
CA LEU A 52 1.26 -2.72 -5.57
C LEU A 52 1.72 -1.27 -5.78
N ARG A 53 3.03 -1.01 -5.72
CA ARG A 53 3.61 0.32 -6.02
C ARG A 53 3.20 0.81 -7.40
N LYS A 54 3.30 -0.04 -8.43
CA LYS A 54 2.88 0.31 -9.80
C LYS A 54 1.38 0.65 -9.88
N HIS A 55 0.53 -0.11 -9.20
CA HIS A 55 -0.91 0.17 -9.18
C HIS A 55 -1.23 1.51 -8.48
N VAL A 56 -0.60 1.78 -7.33
CA VAL A 56 -0.77 3.07 -6.63
C VAL A 56 -0.30 4.24 -7.50
N MET A 57 0.88 4.15 -8.09
CA MET A 57 1.41 5.20 -8.97
C MET A 57 0.50 5.44 -10.18
N LYS A 58 -0.01 4.38 -10.81
CA LYS A 58 -0.96 4.50 -11.94
C LYS A 58 -2.29 5.12 -11.51
N LEU A 59 -2.83 4.72 -10.35
CA LEU A 59 -4.09 5.26 -9.82
C LEU A 59 -3.98 6.77 -9.56
N MET A 60 -2.86 7.18 -8.99
CA MET A 60 -2.61 8.55 -8.57
C MET A 60 -2.01 9.44 -9.66
N ASP A 61 -1.64 8.87 -10.80
CA ASP A 61 -0.88 9.54 -11.86
C ASP A 61 0.44 10.15 -11.34
N TRP A 62 1.16 9.37 -10.54
CA TRP A 62 2.42 9.77 -9.93
C TRP A 62 3.63 9.19 -10.67
N ASP A 63 4.62 10.05 -10.95
CA ASP A 63 5.93 9.62 -11.48
C ASP A 63 6.75 8.83 -10.45
N ASN A 64 6.59 9.17 -9.16
CA ASN A 64 7.19 8.48 -8.02
C ASN A 64 6.26 8.59 -6.80
N ILE A 65 6.39 7.65 -5.85
CA ILE A 65 5.70 7.80 -4.56
C ILE A 65 6.28 9.04 -3.86
N PRO A 66 5.45 10.02 -3.45
CA PRO A 66 5.92 11.25 -2.84
C PRO A 66 6.59 10.99 -1.48
N GLU A 67 7.61 11.79 -1.16
CA GLU A 67 8.33 11.77 0.13
C GLU A 67 7.59 12.59 1.18
N ILE A 68 6.34 12.21 1.45
CA ILE A 68 5.46 12.82 2.46
C ILE A 68 5.06 11.78 3.51
N ALA A 69 4.39 12.22 4.57
CA ALA A 69 3.97 11.35 5.66
C ALA A 69 3.03 10.24 5.17
N VAL A 70 3.08 9.07 5.82
CA VAL A 70 2.32 7.88 5.39
C VAL A 70 0.81 8.14 5.44
N ASN A 71 0.34 8.86 6.46
CA ASN A 71 -1.06 9.27 6.57
C ASN A 71 -1.50 10.20 5.42
N GLU A 72 -0.62 11.07 4.95
CA GLU A 72 -0.88 11.99 3.85
C GLU A 72 -1.02 11.22 2.52
N ILE A 73 -0.13 10.24 2.29
CA ILE A 73 -0.24 9.31 1.15
C ILE A 73 -1.57 8.56 1.22
N LEU A 74 -1.93 8.03 2.39
CA LEU A 74 -3.17 7.30 2.60
C LEU A 74 -4.40 8.17 2.27
N ASN A 75 -4.42 9.42 2.74
CA ASN A 75 -5.51 10.35 2.52
C ASN A 75 -5.69 10.63 1.02
N GLN A 76 -4.61 10.98 0.31
CA GLN A 76 -4.68 11.25 -1.13
C GLN A 76 -5.16 10.03 -1.93
N VAL A 77 -4.70 8.82 -1.57
CA VAL A 77 -5.13 7.58 -2.22
C VAL A 77 -6.61 7.30 -1.96
N ARG A 78 -7.08 7.49 -0.72
CA ARG A 78 -8.52 7.32 -0.38
C ARG A 78 -9.39 8.32 -1.12
N GLU A 79 -8.98 9.58 -1.19
CA GLU A 79 -9.69 10.61 -1.95
C GLU A 79 -9.82 10.21 -3.43
N LYS A 80 -8.73 9.72 -4.04
CA LYS A 80 -8.73 9.24 -5.43
C LYS A 80 -9.59 7.99 -5.67
N ILE A 81 -9.68 7.10 -4.70
CA ILE A 81 -10.53 5.89 -4.80
C ILE A 81 -12.02 6.25 -4.74
N ASN A 82 -12.36 7.29 -3.97
CA ASN A 82 -13.74 7.71 -3.71
C ASN A 82 -14.24 8.81 -4.66
N SER A 83 -13.37 9.39 -5.49
CA SER A 83 -13.70 10.37 -6.54
C SER A 83 -14.24 9.71 -7.80
#